data_AF-A0A660Z7V5-F1
#
_entry.id   AF-A0A660Z7V5-F1
#
_cell.length_a   1.000
_cell.length_b   1.000
_cell.length_c   1.000
_cell.angle_alpha   90.00
_cell.angle_beta   90.00
_cell.angle_gamma   90.00
#
_symmetry.space_group_name_H-M   'P 1'
#
loop_
_entity.id
_entity.type
_entity.pdbx_description
1 polymer ?
#
loop_
_entity_poly.entity_id
_entity_poly.type
_entity_poly.pdbx_seq_one_letter_code
_entity_poly.pdbx_strand_id
1 'polypeptide(L)'
;WDRLYRASLWQRWVYDAAAVIIVAAVVDRTRAKYGERGWRYVFMEAGHTSQNLYLMATALGLGTVAVGAFADDEVSEILKVPGTYPLYLQPVGKVSR
;
A
#
# COMPACT_ATOMS: atom_id res chain seq x y z
N TRP A 1 -12.27 -7.38 -6.12
CA TRP A 1 -11.47 -6.62 -7.09
C TRP A 1 -12.11 -5.28 -7.43
N ASP A 2 -13.36 -5.23 -7.90
CA ASP A 2 -14.05 -3.98 -8.28
C ASP A 2 -14.07 -2.88 -7.22
N ARG A 3 -14.31 -3.23 -5.95
CA ARG A 3 -14.28 -2.24 -4.85
C ARG A 3 -12.91 -1.57 -4.72
N LEU A 4 -11.83 -2.36 -4.73
CA LEU A 4 -10.48 -1.82 -4.58
C LEU A 4 -10.07 -0.99 -5.80
N TYR A 5 -10.47 -1.41 -7.01
CA TYR A 5 -10.25 -0.66 -8.25
C TYR A 5 -10.91 0.73 -8.22
N ARG A 6 -12.16 0.82 -7.77
CA ARG A 6 -12.85 2.11 -7.60
C ARG A 6 -12.20 2.96 -6.51
N ALA A 7 -11.91 2.36 -5.35
CA ALA A 7 -11.25 3.03 -4.24
C ALA A 7 -9.86 3.56 -4.65
N SER A 8 -9.17 2.90 -5.57
CA SER A 8 -7.90 3.36 -6.17
C SER A 8 -8.08 4.27 -7.37
N LEU A 9 -9.18 5.04 -7.46
CA LEU A 9 -9.44 6.01 -8.52
C LEU A 9 -9.35 5.42 -9.94
N TRP A 10 -9.83 4.19 -10.11
CA TRP A 10 -9.86 3.49 -11.40
C TRP A 10 -8.48 3.31 -12.05
N GLN A 11 -7.42 3.22 -11.25
CA GLN A 11 -6.08 2.89 -11.73
C GLN A 11 -6.04 1.43 -12.21
N ARG A 12 -5.98 1.21 -13.54
CA ARG A 12 -6.09 -0.12 -14.16
C ARG A 12 -5.08 -1.14 -13.64
N TRP A 13 -3.86 -0.73 -13.33
CA TRP A 13 -2.85 -1.63 -12.76
C TRP A 13 -3.23 -2.22 -11.40
N VAL A 14 -4.18 -1.64 -10.64
CA VAL A 14 -4.74 -2.24 -9.42
C VAL A 14 -5.74 -3.36 -9.75
N TYR A 15 -6.48 -3.22 -10.85
CA TYR A 15 -7.46 -4.20 -11.32
C TYR A 15 -6.81 -5.40 -12.02
N ASP A 16 -5.80 -5.13 -12.86
CA ASP A 16 -5.13 -6.14 -13.68
C ASP A 16 -4.08 -6.96 -12.91
N ALA A 17 -3.72 -6.53 -11.70
CA ALA A 17 -2.71 -7.19 -10.89
C ALA A 17 -3.16 -8.58 -10.43
N ALA A 18 -2.21 -9.51 -10.35
CA ALA A 18 -2.45 -10.83 -9.79
C ALA A 18 -2.70 -10.77 -8.27
N ALA A 19 -2.07 -9.81 -7.59
CA ALA A 19 -2.28 -9.50 -6.18
C ALA A 19 -2.09 -8.01 -5.93
N VAL A 20 -2.73 -7.47 -4.89
CA VAL A 20 -2.46 -6.10 -4.41
C VAL A 20 -2.04 -6.18 -2.94
N ILE A 21 -0.83 -5.73 -2.64
CA ILE A 21 -0.33 -5.64 -1.28
C ILE A 21 -0.70 -4.27 -0.73
N ILE A 22 -1.37 -4.22 0.42
CA ILE A 22 -1.71 -2.96 1.09
C ILE A 22 -0.73 -2.74 2.24
N VAL A 23 0.05 -1.68 2.16
CA VAL A 23 0.94 -1.25 3.25
C VAL A 23 0.13 -0.32 4.15
N ALA A 24 -0.08 -0.72 5.39
CA ALA A 24 -0.82 0.05 6.39
C ALA A 24 -0.03 0.14 7.70
N ALA A 25 -0.28 1.19 8.49
CA ALA A 25 0.41 1.43 9.75
C ALA A 25 -0.55 1.59 10.93
N VAL A 26 -0.17 1.03 12.08
CA VAL A 26 -0.76 1.40 13.37
C VAL A 26 -0.06 2.67 13.85
N VAL A 27 -0.53 3.83 13.40
CA VAL A 27 0.16 5.12 13.62
C VAL A 27 0.32 5.41 15.12
N ASP A 28 -0.71 5.13 15.91
CA ASP A 28 -0.72 5.38 17.36
C ASP A 28 0.37 4.58 18.09
N ARG A 29 0.68 3.36 17.63
CA ARG A 29 1.77 2.56 18.19
C ARG A 29 3.12 3.25 18.03
N THR A 30 3.35 3.89 16.88
CA THR A 30 4.60 4.61 16.63
C THR A 30 4.61 5.97 17.35
N ARG A 31 3.47 6.69 17.37
CA ARG A 31 3.35 7.97 18.08
C ARG A 31 3.45 7.83 19.59
N ALA A 32 2.99 6.72 20.16
CA ALA A 32 3.15 6.44 21.60
C ALA A 32 4.61 6.49 22.06
N LYS A 33 5.57 6.12 21.20
CA LYS A 33 7.00 6.13 21.51
C LYS A 33 7.70 7.43 21.08
N TYR A 34 7.31 8.00 19.95
CA TYR A 34 8.07 9.07 19.29
C TYR A 34 7.33 10.42 19.21
N GLY A 35 6.14 10.53 19.79
CA GLY A 35 5.29 11.71 19.71
C GLY A 35 4.97 12.10 18.26
N GLU A 36 4.97 13.40 17.97
CA GLU A 36 4.70 13.93 16.62
C GLU A 36 5.68 13.44 15.55
N ARG A 37 6.92 13.13 15.93
CA ARG A 37 7.90 12.54 14.99
C ARG A 37 7.50 11.14 14.53
N GLY A 38 6.57 10.48 15.23
CA GLY A 38 6.03 9.18 14.85
C GLY A 38 5.48 9.15 13.44
N TRP A 39 4.83 10.22 12.97
CA TRP A 39 4.35 10.33 11.58
C TRP A 39 5.48 10.23 10.55
N ARG A 40 6.59 10.94 10.80
CA ARG A 40 7.76 10.89 9.92
C ARG A 40 8.33 9.47 9.85
N TYR A 41 8.39 8.76 10.97
CA TYR A 41 8.88 7.39 11.01
C TYR A 41 7.93 6.42 10.30
N VAL A 42 6.61 6.58 10.48
CA VAL A 42 5.61 5.78 9.75
C VAL A 42 5.81 5.88 8.23
N PHE A 43 5.97 7.09 7.69
CA PHE A 43 6.16 7.27 6.24
C PHE A 43 7.50 6.72 5.74
N MET A 44 8.58 6.88 6.53
CA MET A 44 9.88 6.30 6.15
C MET A 44 9.83 4.77 6.12
N GLU A 45 9.21 4.13 7.13
CA GLU A 45 9.05 2.68 7.16
C GLU A 45 8.15 2.17 6.02
N ALA A 46 7.07 2.89 5.69
CA ALA A 46 6.23 2.56 4.55
C ALA A 46 6.99 2.66 3.22
N GLY A 47 7.82 3.69 3.05
CA GLY A 47 8.68 3.86 1.87
C GLY A 47 9.73 2.75 1.75
N HIS A 48 10.42 2.40 2.84
CA HIS A 48 11.38 1.29 2.86
C HIS A 48 10.69 -0.05 2.54
N THR A 49 9.52 -0.29 3.12
CA THR A 49 8.71 -1.49 2.85
C THR A 49 8.31 -1.54 1.38
N SER A 50 7.83 -0.43 0.82
CA SER A 50 7.45 -0.33 -0.60
C SER A 50 8.63 -0.61 -1.52
N GLN A 51 9.82 -0.08 -1.21
CA GLN A 51 11.02 -0.32 -2.01
C GLN A 51 11.49 -1.77 -1.96
N ASN A 52 11.41 -2.42 -0.79
CA ASN A 52 11.71 -3.85 -0.70
C ASN A 52 10.75 -4.69 -1.56
N LEU A 53 9.47 -4.33 -1.61
CA LEU A 53 8.50 -4.97 -2.49
C LEU A 53 8.84 -4.76 -3.98
N TYR A 54 9.32 -3.58 -4.38
CA TYR A 54 9.84 -3.35 -5.73
C TYR A 54 11.02 -4.27 -6.08
N LEU A 55 11.99 -4.38 -5.17
CA LEU A 55 13.17 -5.23 -5.36
C LEU A 55 12.77 -6.71 -5.47
N MET A 56 11.85 -7.17 -4.62
CA MET A 56 11.36 -8.55 -4.67
C MET A 56 10.55 -8.84 -5.93
N ALA A 57 9.65 -7.94 -6.34
CA ALA A 57 8.94 -8.07 -7.60
C ALA A 57 9.91 -8.19 -8.77
N THR A 58 10.91 -7.30 -8.82
CA THR A 58 11.95 -7.30 -9.86
C THR A 58 12.75 -8.61 -9.88
N ALA A 59 13.20 -9.09 -8.72
CA ALA A 59 13.96 -10.34 -8.60
C ALA A 59 13.17 -11.57 -9.06
N LEU A 60 11.83 -11.54 -8.94
CA LEU A 60 10.93 -12.59 -9.39
C LEU A 60 10.47 -12.44 -10.84
N GLY A 61 10.94 -11.42 -11.57
CA GLY A 61 10.48 -11.13 -12.94
C GLY A 61 9.04 -10.61 -13.00
N LEU A 62 8.57 -10.01 -11.91
CA LEU A 62 7.26 -9.37 -11.77
C LEU A 62 7.40 -7.85 -11.81
N GLY A 63 6.27 -7.17 -12.04
CA GLY A 63 6.14 -5.72 -11.93
C GLY A 63 5.33 -5.33 -10.69
N THR A 64 5.60 -4.14 -10.19
CA THR A 64 4.77 -3.48 -9.18
C THR A 64 4.85 -1.96 -9.33
N VAL A 65 3.86 -1.24 -8.80
CA VAL A 65 3.92 0.22 -8.68
C VAL A 65 3.34 0.66 -7.33
N ALA A 66 3.96 1.63 -6.66
CA ALA A 66 3.41 2.24 -5.46
C ALA A 66 2.27 3.19 -5.83
N VAL A 67 1.09 2.95 -5.28
CA VAL A 67 -0.10 3.77 -5.48
C VAL A 67 -0.44 4.44 -4.15
N GLY A 68 -0.26 5.77 -4.09
CA GLY A 68 -0.64 6.61 -2.96
C GLY A 68 -1.98 7.34 -3.14
N ALA A 69 -2.55 7.31 -4.34
CA ALA A 69 -3.83 7.94 -4.63
C ALA A 69 -4.97 6.91 -4.52
N PHE A 70 -5.72 6.96 -3.42
CA PHE A 70 -6.90 6.13 -3.16
C PHE A 70 -7.78 6.80 -2.10
N ALA A 71 -9.03 6.35 -1.95
CA ALA A 71 -9.91 6.78 -0.88
C ALA A 71 -9.60 6.01 0.42
N ASP A 72 -9.00 6.67 1.40
CA ASP A 72 -8.52 6.07 2.66
C ASP A 72 -9.62 5.28 3.40
N ASP A 73 -10.81 5.84 3.52
CA ASP A 73 -11.94 5.21 4.21
C ASP A 73 -12.40 3.92 3.49
N GLU A 74 -12.55 3.98 2.16
CA GLU A 74 -12.94 2.80 1.37
C GLU A 74 -11.88 1.68 1.43
N VAL A 75 -10.60 2.04 1.37
CA VAL A 75 -9.51 1.07 1.51
C VAL A 75 -9.48 0.47 2.92
N SER A 76 -9.71 1.28 3.95
CA SER A 76 -9.78 0.82 5.34
C SER A 76 -10.92 -0.18 5.56
N GLU A 77 -12.09 0.08 4.97
CA GLU A 77 -13.22 -0.87 4.98
C GLU A 77 -12.91 -2.18 4.24
N ILE A 78 -12.17 -2.12 3.14
CA ILE A 78 -11.75 -3.31 2.39
C ILE A 78 -10.73 -4.12 3.20
N LEU A 79 -9.77 -3.44 3.83
CA LEU A 79 -8.71 -4.07 4.62
C LEU A 79 -9.26 -4.76 5.88
N LYS A 80 -10.31 -4.21 6.51
CA LYS A 80 -10.95 -4.75 7.73
C LYS A 80 -10.00 -4.97 8.90
N VAL A 81 -8.94 -4.16 8.98
CA VAL A 81 -7.98 -4.18 10.09
C VAL A 81 -8.12 -2.88 10.88
N PRO A 82 -8.88 -2.88 12.00
CA PRO A 82 -9.14 -1.67 12.77
C PRO A 82 -7.85 -1.10 13.39
N GLY A 83 -7.81 0.22 13.55
CA GLY A 83 -6.64 0.92 14.11
C GLY A 83 -5.43 1.00 13.18
N THR A 84 -5.61 0.68 11.89
CA THR A 84 -4.58 0.86 10.86
C THR A 84 -4.95 1.97 9.90
N TYR A 85 -3.92 2.62 9.35
CA TYR A 85 -4.04 3.64 8.33
C TYR A 85 -3.35 3.15 7.05
N PRO A 86 -4.07 2.97 5.92
CA PRO A 86 -3.48 2.56 4.66
C PRO A 86 -2.58 3.68 4.10
N LEU A 87 -1.42 3.30 3.56
CA LEU A 87 -0.40 4.23 3.08
C LEU A 87 -0.04 3.99 1.62
N TYR A 88 0.02 2.73 1.19
CA TYR A 88 0.22 2.36 -0.21
C TYR A 88 -0.67 1.18 -0.59
N LEU A 89 -1.16 1.20 -1.83
CA LEU A 89 -1.54 0.01 -2.56
C LEU A 89 -0.38 -0.35 -3.49
N GLN A 90 -0.01 -1.62 -3.54
CA GLN A 90 1.12 -2.10 -4.30
C GLN A 90 0.71 -3.32 -5.13
N PRO A 91 0.07 -3.10 -6.30
CA PRO A 91 -0.27 -4.16 -7.24
C PRO A 91 0.97 -4.89 -7.75
N VAL A 92 0.93 -6.21 -7.73
CA VAL A 92 2.00 -7.10 -8.18
C VAL A 92 1.46 -8.05 -9.25
N GLY A 93 2.18 -8.20 -10.36
CA GLY A 93 1.77 -9.08 -11.44
C GLY A 93 2.84 -9.26 -12.51
N LYS A 94 2.54 -10.05 -13.54
CA LYS A 94 3.41 -10.14 -14.72
C LYS A 94 3.39 -8.79 -15.46
N VAL A 95 4.56 -8.33 -15.88
CA VAL A 95 4.65 -7.15 -16.75
C VAL A 95 4.18 -7.57 -18.14
N SER A 96 2.99 -7.13 -18.57
CA SER A 96 2.57 -7.24 -19.96
C SER A 96 3.39 -6.28 -20.81
N ARG A 97 3.95 -6.79 -21.91
CA ARG A 97 4.56 -5.96 -22.96
C ARG A 97 3.48 -5.25 -23.77
#